data_AF-A0A6C0IB16-F1
#
_entry.id   AF-A0A6C0IB16-F1
#
_cell.length_a   1.000
_cell.length_b   1.000
_cell.length_c   1.000
_cell.angle_alpha   90.00
_cell.angle_beta   90.00
_cell.angle_gamma   90.00
#
_symmetry.space_group_name_H-M   'P 1'
#
loop_
_entity.id
_entity.type
_entity.pdbx_description
1 polymer ?
#
loop_
_entity_poly.entity_id
_entity_poly.type
_entity_poly.pdbx_seq_one_letter_code
_entity_poly.pdbx_strand_id
1 'polypeptide(L)'
;MYIYYSIDLYRNTMNIYLKYLIITIIVLILDISWISLNLSTYSLAVKKVQKAAMNLRFEHAIIAYVIILFSILYVAIPFTIQNAKINKIDISSIENKLLQAFICGGAVGFSIFGIYNFTSLAIYKDLEVSVALTDTIWGTALYTLTTFAYLLLP
;
A
#
# COMPACT_ATOMS: atom_id res chain seq x y z
N MET A 1 -13.57 36.01 -17.35
CA MET A 1 -12.55 34.97 -17.10
C MET A 1 -11.39 35.56 -16.29
N TYR A 2 -11.66 35.99 -15.04
CA TYR A 2 -10.66 36.49 -14.08
C TYR A 2 -11.11 36.27 -12.62
N ILE A 3 -12.13 35.44 -12.39
CA ILE A 3 -12.71 35.15 -11.07
C ILE A 3 -12.40 33.70 -10.67
N TYR A 4 -11.16 33.26 -10.91
CA TYR A 4 -10.67 31.95 -10.44
C TYR A 4 -9.47 32.09 -9.49
N TYR A 5 -9.08 33.31 -9.14
CA TYR A 5 -7.81 33.58 -8.43
C TYR A 5 -7.97 34.21 -7.05
N SER A 6 -9.18 34.38 -6.52
CA SER A 6 -9.37 35.17 -5.28
C SER A 6 -10.19 34.52 -4.17
N ILE A 7 -10.49 33.21 -4.22
CA ILE A 7 -11.18 32.50 -3.13
C ILE A 7 -10.61 31.09 -2.87
N ASP A 8 -9.31 30.87 -3.10
CA ASP A 8 -8.57 29.77 -2.43
C ASP A 8 -7.69 30.40 -1.34
N LEU A 9 -8.38 30.88 -0.30
CA LEU A 9 -7.81 31.30 0.96
C LEU A 9 -6.88 30.22 1.53
N TYR A 10 -5.58 30.52 1.60
CA TYR A 10 -4.72 30.19 2.75
C TYR A 10 -4.86 28.77 3.36
N ARG A 11 -5.03 27.72 2.55
CA ARG A 11 -4.85 26.36 3.02
C ARG A 11 -3.35 26.08 2.98
N ASN A 12 -2.76 25.98 4.17
CA ASN A 12 -1.35 25.64 4.40
C ASN A 12 -1.12 24.21 3.85
N THR A 13 -0.94 24.11 2.52
CA THR A 13 -0.85 22.83 1.81
C THR A 13 0.59 22.37 1.87
N MET A 14 0.81 21.23 2.52
CA MET A 14 2.14 20.68 2.66
C MET A 14 2.69 20.32 1.28
N ASN A 15 3.97 20.62 1.07
CA ASN A 15 4.65 20.32 -0.19
C ASN A 15 4.47 18.84 -0.57
N ILE A 16 4.12 18.59 -1.83
CA ILE A 16 3.81 17.24 -2.32
C ILE A 16 4.97 16.25 -2.14
N TYR A 17 6.22 16.70 -2.33
CA TYR A 17 7.41 15.87 -2.12
C TYR A 17 7.61 15.55 -0.64
N LEU A 18 7.24 16.46 0.27
CA LEU A 18 7.24 16.18 1.70
C LEU A 18 6.16 15.16 2.07
N LYS A 19 4.96 15.23 1.48
CA LYS A 19 3.93 14.18 1.62
C LYS A 19 4.47 12.83 1.18
N TYR A 20 5.09 12.76 0.00
CA TYR A 20 5.66 11.51 -0.51
C TYR A 20 6.78 10.96 0.36
N LEU A 21 7.63 11.82 0.92
CA LEU A 21 8.66 11.41 1.88
C LEU A 21 8.04 10.81 3.15
N ILE A 22 7.03 11.47 3.73
CA ILE A 22 6.31 10.97 4.91
C ILE A 22 5.66 9.62 4.63
N ILE A 23 4.98 9.48 3.48
CA ILE A 23 4.36 8.21 3.10
C ILE A 23 5.40 7.11 2.90
N THR A 24 6.54 7.42 2.29
CA THR A 24 7.65 6.47 2.13
C THR A 24 8.13 5.95 3.48
N ILE A 25 8.33 6.84 4.45
CA ILE A 25 8.74 6.47 5.81
C ILE A 25 7.67 5.59 6.48
N ILE A 26 6.39 5.96 6.36
CA ILE A 26 5.28 5.18 6.93
C ILE A 26 5.23 3.78 6.33
N VAL A 27 5.34 3.64 5.01
CA VAL A 27 5.36 2.34 4.33
C VAL A 27 6.48 1.47 4.90
N LEU A 28 7.71 2.00 4.96
CA LEU A 28 8.87 1.25 5.45
C LEU A 28 8.70 0.82 6.91
N ILE A 29 8.18 1.70 7.79
CA ILE A 29 7.95 1.37 9.20
C ILE A 29 6.90 0.26 9.34
N LEU A 30 5.77 0.38 8.63
CA LEU A 30 4.70 -0.61 8.69
C LEU A 30 5.19 -1.98 8.22
N ASP A 31 5.90 -2.02 7.10
CA ASP A 31 6.38 -3.28 6.53
C ASP A 31 7.51 -3.91 7.33
N ILE A 32 8.49 -3.13 7.80
CA ILE A 32 9.56 -3.65 8.69
C ILE A 32 8.93 -4.27 9.94
N SER A 33 7.91 -3.62 10.51
CA SER A 33 7.20 -4.13 11.67
C SER A 33 6.47 -5.44 11.34
N TRP A 34 5.73 -5.48 10.24
CA TRP A 34 4.99 -6.66 9.81
C TRP A 34 5.89 -7.86 9.52
N ILE A 35 6.97 -7.65 8.77
CA ILE A 35 7.94 -8.70 8.43
C ILE A 35 8.63 -9.19 9.70
N SER A 36 9.01 -8.30 10.61
CA SER A 36 9.66 -8.70 11.87
C SER A 36 8.75 -9.60 12.71
N LEU A 37 7.45 -9.29 12.76
CA LEU A 37 6.46 -10.10 13.49
C LEU A 37 6.18 -11.46 12.82
N ASN A 38 6.29 -11.54 11.49
CA ASN A 38 5.96 -12.73 10.71
C ASN A 38 7.19 -13.49 10.19
N LEU A 39 8.41 -13.09 10.56
CA LEU A 39 9.66 -13.64 10.02
C LEU A 39 9.77 -15.15 10.19
N SER A 40 9.34 -15.66 11.35
CA SER A 40 9.33 -17.10 11.63
C SER A 40 8.40 -17.85 10.68
N THR A 41 7.17 -17.36 10.51
CA THR A 41 6.17 -17.92 9.60
C THR A 41 6.66 -17.93 8.16
N TYR A 42 7.22 -16.81 7.68
CA TYR A 42 7.76 -16.70 6.33
C TYR A 42 8.97 -17.61 6.13
N SER A 43 9.90 -17.67 7.08
CA SER A 43 11.07 -18.57 7.02
C SER A 43 10.65 -20.04 6.95
N LEU A 44 9.64 -20.44 7.72
CA LEU A 44 9.09 -21.80 7.67
C LEU A 44 8.40 -22.08 6.33
N ALA A 45 7.62 -21.13 5.80
CA ALA A 45 6.98 -21.26 4.49
C ALA A 45 8.02 -21.41 3.37
N VAL A 46 9.07 -20.57 3.36
CA VAL A 46 10.18 -20.67 2.41
C VAL A 46 10.87 -22.02 2.55
N LYS A 47 11.17 -22.48 3.77
CA LYS A 47 11.80 -23.79 3.99
C LYS A 47 10.93 -24.96 3.52
N LYS A 48 9.61 -24.88 3.68
CA LYS A 48 8.67 -25.90 3.20
C LYS A 48 8.65 -25.96 1.68
N VAL A 49 8.59 -24.81 1.00
CA VAL A 49 8.52 -24.74 -0.47
C VAL A 49 9.87 -25.05 -1.12
N GLN A 50 10.96 -24.42 -0.65
CA GLN A 50 12.29 -24.53 -1.27
C GLN A 50 13.11 -25.72 -0.79
N LYS A 51 12.70 -26.38 0.31
CA LYS A 51 13.48 -27.42 1.02
C LYS A 51 14.86 -26.94 1.50
N ALA A 52 15.07 -25.64 1.57
CA ALA A 52 16.30 -24.99 2.00
C ALA A 52 15.99 -23.82 2.95
N ALA A 53 16.97 -23.41 3.76
CA ALA A 53 16.80 -22.24 4.62
C ALA A 53 16.61 -20.97 3.78
N MET A 54 15.77 -20.05 4.25
CA MET A 54 15.54 -18.78 3.59
C MET A 54 16.85 -17.99 3.45
N ASN A 55 17.19 -17.62 2.21
CA ASN A 55 18.34 -16.78 1.91
C ASN A 55 17.84 -15.46 1.28
N LEU A 56 17.99 -14.35 2.01
CA LEU A 56 17.50 -13.05 1.57
C LEU A 56 18.43 -12.45 0.51
N ARG A 57 17.85 -12.17 -0.65
CA ARG A 57 18.51 -11.50 -1.77
C ARG A 57 18.11 -10.04 -1.80
N PHE A 58 18.87 -9.21 -1.08
CA PHE A 58 18.55 -7.80 -0.84
C PHE A 58 18.36 -6.99 -2.13
N GLU A 59 19.06 -7.34 -3.21
CA GLU A 59 18.93 -6.66 -4.49
C GLU A 59 17.51 -6.78 -5.07
N HIS A 60 16.84 -7.93 -4.88
CA HIS A 60 15.46 -8.15 -5.33
C HIS A 60 14.47 -7.49 -4.37
N ALA A 61 14.75 -7.51 -3.06
CA ALA A 61 13.93 -6.83 -2.07
C ALA A 61 13.88 -5.31 -2.32
N ILE A 62 15.02 -4.69 -2.62
CA ILE A 62 15.09 -3.26 -2.94
C ILE A 62 14.20 -2.93 -4.16
N ILE A 63 14.29 -3.73 -5.24
CA ILE A 63 13.44 -3.53 -6.42
C ILE A 63 11.96 -3.68 -6.08
N ALA A 64 11.59 -4.68 -5.28
CA ALA A 64 10.21 -4.85 -4.83
C ALA A 64 9.70 -3.64 -4.06
N TYR A 65 10.50 -3.07 -3.16
CA TYR A 65 10.14 -1.86 -2.42
C TYR A 65 10.03 -0.61 -3.31
N VAL A 66 10.90 -0.46 -4.31
CA VAL A 66 10.75 0.61 -5.31
C VAL A 66 9.41 0.49 -6.04
N ILE A 67 9.01 -0.74 -6.41
CA ILE A 67 7.73 -0.99 -7.09
C ILE A 67 6.55 -0.71 -6.15
N ILE A 68 6.60 -1.14 -4.89
CA ILE A 68 5.56 -0.87 -3.88
C ILE A 68 5.39 0.64 -3.66
N LEU A 69 6.48 1.39 -3.53
CA LEU A 69 6.42 2.83 -3.38
C LEU A 69 5.86 3.50 -4.64
N PHE A 70 6.27 3.03 -5.82
CA PHE A 70 5.74 3.53 -7.08
C PHE A 70 4.24 3.30 -7.20
N SER A 71 3.74 2.10 -6.94
CA SER A 71 2.32 1.78 -7.01
C SER A 71 1.50 2.55 -5.97
N ILE A 72 2.01 2.77 -4.76
CA ILE A 72 1.29 3.59 -3.76
C ILE A 72 1.22 5.05 -4.21
N LEU A 73 2.37 5.66 -4.52
CA LEU A 73 2.48 7.10 -4.78
C LEU A 73 1.87 7.51 -6.13
N TYR A 74 1.98 6.66 -7.16
CA TYR A 74 1.59 7.00 -8.52
C TYR A 74 0.37 6.23 -9.04
N VAL A 75 -0.10 5.21 -8.33
CA VAL A 75 -1.32 4.47 -8.70
C VAL A 75 -2.40 4.62 -7.64
N ALA A 76 -2.18 4.09 -6.43
CA ALA A 76 -3.20 4.03 -5.38
C ALA A 76 -3.70 5.41 -4.94
N ILE A 77 -2.78 6.33 -4.63
CA ILE A 77 -3.13 7.68 -4.17
C ILE A 77 -3.83 8.48 -5.30
N PRO A 78 -3.27 8.61 -6.52
CA PRO A 78 -3.95 9.32 -7.61
C PRO A 78 -5.30 8.71 -7.97
N PHE A 79 -5.40 7.37 -8.03
CA PHE A 79 -6.65 6.68 -8.30
C PHE A 79 -7.73 7.03 -7.26
N THR A 80 -7.36 7.06 -5.98
CA THR A 80 -8.27 7.42 -4.88
C THR A 80 -8.74 8.88 -4.98
N ILE A 81 -7.82 9.82 -5.19
CA ILE A 81 -8.15 11.26 -5.31
C ILE A 81 -9.03 11.51 -6.55
N GLN A 82 -8.70 10.87 -7.67
CA GLN A 82 -9.44 11.03 -8.91
C GLN A 82 -10.84 10.43 -8.81
N ASN A 83 -10.98 9.24 -8.20
CA ASN A 83 -12.28 8.62 -7.95
C ASN A 83 -13.17 9.55 -7.12
N ALA A 84 -12.66 10.07 -6.02
CA ALA A 84 -13.41 10.97 -5.16
C ALA A 84 -13.81 12.28 -5.87
N LYS A 85 -12.92 12.85 -6.68
CA LYS A 85 -13.23 14.05 -7.48
C LYS A 85 -14.35 13.78 -8.50
N ILE A 86 -14.28 12.67 -9.23
CA ILE A 86 -15.28 12.30 -10.25
C ILE A 86 -16.65 12.08 -9.61
N ASN A 87 -16.67 11.37 -8.48
CA ASN A 87 -17.89 11.04 -7.76
C ASN A 87 -18.37 12.13 -6.79
N LYS A 88 -17.70 13.30 -6.79
CA LYS A 88 -18.00 14.45 -5.90
C LYS A 88 -18.08 14.05 -4.42
N ILE A 89 -17.21 13.12 -4.00
CA ILE A 89 -17.14 12.63 -2.63
C ILE A 89 -16.45 13.68 -1.76
N ASP A 90 -17.09 14.06 -0.67
CA ASP A 90 -16.52 15.01 0.27
C ASP A 90 -15.40 14.37 1.09
N ILE A 91 -14.15 14.70 0.76
CA ILE A 91 -12.93 14.26 1.45
C ILE A 91 -12.60 15.16 2.66
N SER A 92 -13.52 16.03 3.10
CA SER A 92 -13.40 16.68 4.41
C SER A 92 -13.64 15.71 5.57
N SER A 93 -14.56 14.77 5.40
CA SER A 93 -14.90 13.75 6.41
C SER A 93 -13.85 12.66 6.53
N ILE A 94 -13.51 12.32 7.77
CA ILE A 94 -12.59 11.22 8.11
C ILE A 94 -13.11 9.86 7.62
N GLU A 95 -14.42 9.66 7.67
CA GLU A 95 -15.07 8.41 7.26
C GLU A 95 -14.95 8.22 5.75
N ASN A 96 -15.20 9.29 4.99
CA ASN A 96 -15.06 9.26 3.53
C ASN A 96 -13.61 9.05 3.10
N LYS A 97 -12.64 9.67 3.79
CA LYS A 97 -11.21 9.40 3.56
C LYS A 97 -10.87 7.93 3.75
N LEU A 98 -11.32 7.33 4.86
CA LEU A 98 -11.04 5.93 5.18
C LEU A 98 -11.70 5.00 4.16
N LEU A 99 -12.98 5.24 3.86
CA LEU A 99 -13.74 4.44 2.90
C LEU A 99 -13.11 4.48 1.51
N GLN A 100 -12.71 5.67 1.03
CA GLN A 100 -12.06 5.80 -0.28
C GLN A 100 -10.67 5.16 -0.30
N ALA A 101 -9.90 5.31 0.77
CA ALA A 101 -8.61 4.65 0.89
C ALA A 101 -8.75 3.12 0.89
N PHE A 102 -9.79 2.58 1.53
CA PHE A 102 -10.09 1.15 1.52
C PHE A 102 -10.55 0.65 0.15
N ILE A 103 -11.53 1.32 -0.45
CA ILE A 103 -12.09 0.91 -1.76
C ILE A 103 -11.05 1.05 -2.87
N CYS A 104 -10.37 2.19 -2.96
CA CYS A 104 -9.45 2.46 -4.06
C CYS A 104 -8.04 1.96 -3.73
N GLY A 105 -7.43 2.48 -2.67
CA GLY A 105 -6.07 2.09 -2.25
C GLY A 105 -5.99 0.60 -1.91
N GLY A 106 -6.88 0.13 -1.02
CA GLY A 106 -6.97 -1.26 -0.64
C GLY A 106 -7.20 -2.20 -1.84
N ALA A 107 -8.03 -1.84 -2.82
CA ALA A 107 -8.20 -2.65 -4.03
C ALA A 107 -6.91 -2.76 -4.87
N VAL A 108 -6.08 -1.72 -4.94
CA VAL A 108 -4.76 -1.82 -5.58
C VAL A 108 -3.87 -2.79 -4.83
N GLY A 109 -3.80 -2.68 -3.49
CA GLY A 109 -3.04 -3.58 -2.63
C GLY A 109 -3.50 -5.03 -2.75
N PHE A 110 -4.81 -5.27 -2.64
CA PHE A 110 -5.45 -6.57 -2.83
C PHE A 110 -5.11 -7.17 -4.19
N SER A 111 -5.16 -6.36 -5.25
CA SER A 111 -4.87 -6.82 -6.60
C SER A 111 -3.41 -7.27 -6.73
N ILE A 112 -2.44 -6.47 -6.29
CA ILE A 112 -1.01 -6.80 -6.42
C ILE A 112 -0.66 -8.01 -5.56
N PHE A 113 -0.96 -7.97 -4.27
CA PHE A 113 -0.60 -9.03 -3.34
C PHE A 113 -1.44 -10.29 -3.57
N GLY A 114 -2.71 -10.15 -3.91
CA GLY A 114 -3.57 -11.27 -4.29
C GLY A 114 -3.05 -11.97 -5.53
N ILE A 115 -2.76 -11.24 -6.62
CA ILE A 115 -2.20 -11.85 -7.83
C ILE A 115 -0.91 -12.61 -7.51
N TYR A 116 0.02 -12.01 -6.77
CA TYR A 116 1.28 -12.67 -6.40
C TYR A 116 1.05 -13.92 -5.54
N ASN A 117 0.25 -13.83 -4.48
CA ASN A 117 0.04 -14.92 -3.53
C ASN A 117 -0.80 -16.06 -4.12
N PHE A 118 -1.85 -15.77 -4.89
CA PHE A 118 -2.63 -16.81 -5.56
C PHE A 118 -1.86 -17.45 -6.73
N THR A 119 -1.02 -16.70 -7.45
CA THR A 119 -0.10 -17.30 -8.42
C THR A 119 0.91 -18.22 -7.72
N SER A 120 1.41 -17.80 -6.56
CA SER A 120 2.32 -18.62 -5.75
C SER A 120 1.65 -19.91 -5.27
N LEU A 121 0.39 -19.85 -4.82
CA LEU A 121 -0.39 -21.05 -4.46
C LEU A 121 -0.64 -21.98 -5.66
N ALA A 122 -0.79 -21.42 -6.86
CA ALA A 122 -0.98 -22.21 -8.08
C ALA A 122 0.30 -22.98 -8.48
N ILE A 123 1.48 -22.44 -8.15
CA ILE A 123 2.78 -23.01 -8.55
C ILE A 123 3.37 -23.89 -7.44
N TYR A 124 3.28 -23.46 -6.18
CA TYR A 124 3.95 -24.08 -5.05
C TYR A 124 3.02 -24.98 -4.26
N LYS A 125 3.20 -26.30 -4.45
CA LYS A 125 2.41 -27.34 -3.79
C LYS A 125 2.40 -27.24 -2.25
N ASP A 126 3.54 -26.87 -1.65
CA ASP A 126 3.73 -26.87 -0.21
C ASP A 126 3.57 -25.47 0.43
N LEU A 127 3.08 -24.48 -0.34
CA LEU A 127 2.75 -23.16 0.21
C LEU A 127 1.41 -23.23 0.94
N GLU A 128 1.39 -22.82 2.21
CA GLU A 128 0.16 -22.80 2.99
C GLU A 128 -0.77 -21.67 2.54
N VAL A 129 -2.04 -22.01 2.34
CA VAL A 129 -3.10 -21.04 1.98
C VAL A 129 -3.22 -19.93 3.02
N SER A 130 -3.05 -20.25 4.31
CA SER A 130 -3.06 -19.26 5.41
C SER A 130 -2.02 -18.16 5.20
N VAL A 131 -0.78 -18.52 4.84
CA VAL A 131 0.32 -17.56 4.62
C VAL A 131 -0.02 -16.63 3.45
N ALA A 132 -0.48 -17.19 2.34
CA ALA A 132 -0.89 -16.43 1.16
C ALA A 132 -2.07 -15.47 1.42
N LEU A 133 -3.07 -15.91 2.20
CA LEU A 133 -4.22 -15.08 2.59
C LEU A 133 -3.80 -13.97 3.55
N THR A 134 -3.02 -14.30 4.58
CA THR A 134 -2.50 -13.33 5.55
C THR A 134 -1.68 -12.24 4.85
N ASP A 135 -0.83 -12.62 3.91
CA ASP A 135 -0.01 -11.67 3.15
C ASP A 135 -0.85 -10.81 2.18
N THR A 136 -1.88 -11.38 1.56
CA THR A 136 -2.85 -10.63 0.73
C THR A 136 -3.64 -9.61 1.54
N ILE A 137 -4.08 -9.99 2.74
CA ILE A 137 -4.77 -9.10 3.67
C ILE A 137 -3.82 -7.98 4.11
N TRP A 138 -2.56 -8.29 4.40
CA TRP A 138 -1.58 -7.27 4.73
C TRP A 138 -1.35 -6.28 3.59
N GLY A 139 -1.18 -6.74 2.35
CA GLY A 139 -1.06 -5.85 1.19
C GLY A 139 -2.26 -4.90 1.04
N THR A 140 -3.47 -5.43 1.25
CA THR A 140 -4.71 -4.65 1.27
C THR A 140 -4.70 -3.59 2.38
N ALA A 141 -4.31 -3.99 3.60
CA ALA A 141 -4.24 -3.11 4.76
C ALA A 141 -3.17 -2.04 4.59
N LEU A 142 -1.96 -2.40 4.13
CA LEU A 142 -0.85 -1.48 3.88
C LEU A 142 -1.26 -0.37 2.92
N TYR A 143 -1.88 -0.71 1.79
CA TYR A 143 -2.32 0.29 0.81
C TYR A 143 -3.47 1.15 1.32
N THR A 144 -4.40 0.55 2.08
CA THR A 144 -5.48 1.29 2.73
C THR A 144 -4.93 2.31 3.72
N LEU A 145 -4.07 1.88 4.65
CA LEU A 145 -3.53 2.72 5.72
C LEU A 145 -2.63 3.82 5.18
N THR A 146 -1.79 3.53 4.18
CA THR A 146 -0.86 4.51 3.60
C THR A 146 -1.59 5.55 2.75
N THR A 147 -2.58 5.12 1.95
CA THR A 147 -3.45 6.04 1.20
C THR A 147 -4.27 6.90 2.16
N PHE A 148 -4.82 6.31 3.23
CA PHE A 148 -5.55 7.04 4.24
C PHE A 148 -4.66 8.07 4.93
N ALA A 149 -3.47 7.68 5.37
CA ALA A 149 -2.49 8.58 5.96
C ALA A 149 -2.18 9.77 5.03
N TYR A 150 -2.01 9.53 3.73
CA TYR A 150 -1.80 10.60 2.75
C TYR A 150 -2.97 11.59 2.70
N LEU A 151 -4.21 11.10 2.74
CA LEU A 151 -5.42 11.95 2.76
C LEU A 151 -5.58 12.75 4.07
N LEU A 152 -4.92 12.34 5.15
CA LEU A 152 -4.88 13.10 6.41
C LEU A 152 -3.87 14.25 6.39
N LEU A 153 -2.85 14.18 5.53
CA LEU A 153 -1.83 15.22 5.43
C LEU A 153 -2.40 16.50 4.78
N PRO A 154 -2.20 17.69 5.39
CA PRO A 154 -2.78 18.96 4.93
C PRO A 154 -2.25 19.40 3.57
#